data_AF-A0A519KTW9-F1
#
_entry.id   AF-A0A519KTW9-F1
#
_cell.length_a   1.000
_cell.length_b   1.000
_cell.length_c   1.000
_cell.angle_alpha   90.00
_cell.angle_beta   90.00
_cell.angle_gamma   90.00
#
_symmetry.space_group_name_H-M   'P 1'
#
loop_
_entity.id
_entity.type
_entity.pdbx_description
1 polymer ?
#
loop_
_entity_poly.entity_id
_entity_poly.type
_entity_poly.pdbx_seq_one_letter_code
_entity_poly.pdbx_strand_id
1 'polypeptide(L)'
;MARFEGTAGYIATNELKAAVDAAVALERPLLIKGEPGTGKTVLAYELARAFDAPLITWHVKSTTKAHNGLYEYDAVSRLRDSQLGDPRVQEVRNYLKPGKLW
;
A
#
# COMPACT_ATOMS: atom_id res chain seq x y z
N MET A 1 -23.04 -3.33 8.62
CA MET A 1 -21.80 -2.87 7.95
C MET A 1 -21.67 -1.37 8.21
N ALA A 2 -20.47 -0.90 8.57
CA ALA A 2 -20.26 0.53 8.84
C ALA A 2 -20.32 1.32 7.54
N ARG A 3 -21.12 2.39 7.51
CA ARG A 3 -21.30 3.28 6.36
C ARG A 3 -20.34 4.46 6.48
N PHE A 4 -19.71 4.88 5.39
CA PHE A 4 -18.82 6.04 5.44
C PHE A 4 -19.61 7.34 5.33
N GLU A 5 -19.76 8.07 6.44
CA GLU A 5 -20.49 9.35 6.47
C GLU A 5 -19.59 10.59 6.30
N GLY A 6 -18.27 10.39 6.24
CA GLY A 6 -17.26 11.44 6.38
C GLY A 6 -16.67 11.47 7.80
N THR A 7 -15.75 12.39 8.04
CA THR A 7 -15.14 12.60 9.36
C THR A 7 -15.07 14.09 9.68
N ALA A 8 -14.71 14.45 10.91
CA ALA A 8 -14.48 15.85 11.29
C ALA A 8 -13.41 16.54 10.40
N GLY A 9 -12.49 15.77 9.83
CA GLY A 9 -11.42 16.28 8.95
C GLY A 9 -11.71 16.13 7.45
N TYR A 10 -12.81 15.48 7.06
CA TYR A 10 -13.08 15.19 5.65
C TYR A 10 -14.57 15.17 5.34
N ILE A 11 -15.00 16.17 4.57
CA ILE A 11 -16.36 16.30 4.10
C ILE A 11 -16.47 15.60 2.74
N ALA A 12 -17.20 14.48 2.70
CA ALA A 12 -17.43 13.70 1.49
C ALA A 12 -18.78 14.08 0.85
N THR A 13 -18.80 14.18 -0.49
CA THR A 13 -20.06 14.30 -1.23
C THR A 13 -20.86 13.00 -1.12
N ASN A 14 -22.18 13.07 -1.31
CA ASN A 14 -23.03 11.88 -1.26
C ASN A 14 -22.64 10.84 -2.32
N GLU A 15 -22.18 11.30 -3.49
CA GLU A 15 -21.68 10.45 -4.58
C GLU A 15 -20.43 9.67 -4.16
N LEU A 16 -19.47 10.35 -3.51
CA LEU A 16 -18.26 9.70 -3.02
C LEU A 16 -18.57 8.69 -1.93
N LYS A 17 -19.48 9.02 -1.01
CA LYS A 17 -19.96 8.11 0.04
C LYS A 17 -20.57 6.85 -0.56
N ALA A 18 -21.47 7.00 -1.53
CA ALA A 18 -22.08 5.87 -2.23
C ALA A 18 -21.05 4.99 -2.95
N ALA A 19 -20.04 5.58 -3.60
CA ALA A 19 -18.98 4.83 -4.29
C ALA A 19 -18.11 4.02 -3.31
N VAL A 20 -17.76 4.62 -2.15
CA VAL A 20 -17.04 3.93 -1.07
C VAL A 20 -17.86 2.79 -0.51
N ASP A 21 -19.12 3.05 -0.13
CA ASP A 21 -20.00 2.04 0.46
C ASP A 21 -20.19 0.85 -0.50
N ALA A 22 -20.37 1.12 -1.80
CA ALA A 22 -20.49 0.08 -2.82
C ALA A 22 -19.19 -0.74 -2.96
N ALA A 23 -18.03 -0.09 -2.98
CA ALA A 23 -16.74 -0.78 -3.08
C ALA A 23 -16.48 -1.69 -1.88
N VAL A 24 -16.81 -1.23 -0.66
CA VAL A 24 -16.69 -2.01 0.57
C VAL A 24 -17.68 -3.17 0.58
N ALA A 25 -18.94 -2.93 0.26
CA ALA A 25 -19.97 -3.96 0.27
C ALA A 25 -19.74 -5.06 -0.78
N LEU A 26 -19.12 -4.73 -1.91
CA LEU A 26 -18.82 -5.66 -3.00
C LEU A 26 -17.42 -6.27 -2.90
N GLU A 27 -16.60 -5.83 -1.93
CA GLU A 27 -15.19 -6.19 -1.81
C GLU A 27 -14.41 -5.96 -3.13
N ARG A 28 -14.70 -4.83 -3.80
CA ARG A 28 -14.08 -4.46 -5.08
C ARG A 28 -13.13 -3.27 -4.91
N PRO A 29 -12.01 -3.24 -5.67
CA PRO A 29 -11.12 -2.09 -5.67
C PRO A 29 -11.82 -0.80 -6.12
N LEU A 30 -11.53 0.32 -5.44
CA LEU A 30 -12.02 1.64 -5.79
C LEU A 30 -10.88 2.52 -6.30
N LEU A 31 -10.99 3.01 -7.53
CA LEU A 31 -10.05 3.96 -8.13
C LEU A 31 -10.60 5.39 -8.04
N ILE A 32 -9.88 6.26 -7.34
CA ILE A 32 -10.27 7.68 -7.18
C ILE A 32 -9.47 8.56 -8.16
N LYS A 33 -10.18 9.39 -8.93
CA LYS A 33 -9.60 10.38 -9.86
C LYS A 33 -10.01 11.80 -9.45
N GLY A 34 -9.27 12.81 -9.92
CA GLY A 34 -9.59 14.23 -9.72
C GLY A 34 -8.34 15.10 -9.75
N GLU A 35 -8.52 16.42 -9.67
CA GLU A 35 -7.43 17.41 -9.72
C GLU A 35 -6.43 17.29 -8.55
N PRO A 36 -5.15 17.65 -8.73
CA PRO A 36 -4.20 17.71 -7.62
C PRO A 36 -4.74 18.54 -6.44
N GLY A 37 -4.54 18.06 -5.21
CA GLY A 37 -4.99 18.78 -4.00
C GLY A 37 -6.42 18.50 -3.54
N THR A 38 -7.22 17.71 -4.27
CA THR A 38 -8.63 17.42 -3.87
C THR A 38 -8.81 16.38 -2.75
N GLY A 39 -7.79 16.16 -1.91
CA GLY A 39 -7.92 15.29 -0.74
C GLY A 39 -7.98 13.77 -1.00
N LYS A 40 -7.61 13.29 -2.21
CA LYS A 40 -7.60 11.84 -2.53
C LYS A 40 -6.77 10.99 -1.56
N THR A 41 -5.57 11.47 -1.23
CA THR A 41 -4.70 10.80 -0.27
C THR A 41 -5.33 10.82 1.12
N VAL A 42 -5.90 11.97 1.53
CA VAL A 42 -6.55 12.14 2.83
C VAL A 42 -7.75 11.20 2.98
N LEU A 43 -8.54 11.01 1.92
CA LEU A 43 -9.65 10.06 1.92
C LEU A 43 -9.20 8.65 2.35
N ALA A 44 -8.07 8.15 1.86
CA ALA A 44 -7.59 6.82 2.25
C ALA A 44 -7.27 6.72 3.77
N TYR A 45 -6.70 7.79 4.35
CA TYR A 45 -6.45 7.86 5.79
C TYR A 45 -7.74 7.93 6.61
N GLU A 46 -8.71 8.72 6.16
CA GLU A 46 -9.99 8.88 6.86
C GLU A 46 -10.85 7.62 6.77
N LEU A 47 -10.81 6.90 5.63
CA LEU A 47 -11.45 5.59 5.50
C LEU A 47 -10.83 4.55 6.43
N ALA A 48 -9.50 4.48 6.49
CA ALA A 48 -8.81 3.56 7.38
C ALA A 48 -9.17 3.81 8.85
N ARG A 49 -9.25 5.08 9.27
CA ARG A 49 -9.70 5.47 10.61
C ARG A 49 -11.18 5.12 10.86
N ALA A 50 -12.05 5.44 9.90
CA ALA A 50 -13.49 5.20 10.04
C ALA A 50 -13.85 3.71 10.11
N PHE A 51 -13.07 2.85 9.45
CA PHE A 51 -13.28 1.41 9.45
C PHE A 51 -12.39 0.65 10.43
N ASP A 52 -11.59 1.34 11.24
CA ASP A 52 -10.57 0.74 12.13
C ASP A 52 -9.71 -0.30 11.39
N ALA A 53 -9.27 0.06 10.18
CA ALA A 53 -8.56 -0.82 9.27
C ALA A 53 -7.09 -0.38 9.13
N PRO A 54 -6.15 -1.34 8.99
CA PRO A 54 -4.76 -1.00 8.70
C PRO A 54 -4.63 -0.32 7.34
N LEU A 55 -3.89 0.79 7.28
CA LEU A 55 -3.58 1.47 6.03
C LEU A 55 -2.19 1.08 5.52
N ILE A 56 -2.16 0.38 4.39
CA ILE A 56 -0.91 0.08 3.69
C ILE A 56 -0.70 1.13 2.60
N THR A 57 0.35 1.94 2.74
CA THR A 57 0.74 2.91 1.73
C THR A 57 1.85 2.34 0.83
N TRP A 58 1.55 2.23 -0.47
CA TRP A 58 2.51 1.76 -1.47
C TRP A 58 2.52 2.67 -2.70
N HIS A 59 3.66 3.33 -2.92
CA HIS A 59 3.87 4.17 -4.10
C HIS A 59 4.29 3.32 -5.30
N VAL A 60 3.43 3.27 -6.31
CA VAL A 60 3.65 2.51 -7.55
C VAL A 60 4.17 3.43 -8.66
N LYS A 61 5.21 2.98 -9.36
CA LYS A 61 5.80 3.63 -10.55
C LYS A 61 5.60 2.72 -11.77
N SER A 62 5.86 3.24 -12.98
CA SER A 62 5.83 2.44 -14.21
C SER A 62 6.81 1.26 -14.22
N THR A 63 7.85 1.32 -13.38
CA THR A 63 8.85 0.27 -13.21
C THR A 63 8.54 -0.70 -12.07
N THR A 64 7.49 -0.45 -11.28
CA THR A 64 7.10 -1.32 -10.16
C THR A 64 6.45 -2.59 -10.68
N LYS A 65 6.89 -3.75 -10.20
CA LYS A 65 6.33 -5.07 -10.52
C LYS A 65 5.65 -5.67 -9.28
N ALA A 66 4.78 -6.64 -9.50
CA ALA A 66 4.04 -7.32 -8.42
C ALA A 66 4.97 -7.89 -7.33
N HIS A 67 6.11 -8.48 -7.73
CA HIS A 67 7.06 -9.02 -6.76
C HIS A 67 7.66 -7.97 -5.82
N ASN A 68 7.77 -6.69 -6.22
CA ASN A 68 8.24 -5.63 -5.32
C ASN A 68 7.28 -5.41 -4.14
N GLY A 69 6.01 -5.78 -4.28
CA GLY A 69 5.05 -5.79 -3.17
C GLY A 69 5.35 -6.87 -2.16
N LEU A 70 5.87 -8.02 -2.62
CA LEU A 70 6.24 -9.15 -1.77
C LEU A 70 7.63 -8.95 -1.19
N TYR A 71 8.68 -8.90 -2.01
CA TYR A 71 10.06 -8.73 -1.54
C TYR A 71 11.00 -8.20 -2.62
N GLU A 72 12.14 -7.69 -2.18
CA GLU A 72 13.28 -7.35 -3.03
C GLU A 72 14.49 -8.20 -2.67
N TYR A 73 15.22 -8.65 -3.69
CA TYR A 73 16.42 -9.44 -3.53
C TYR A 73 17.66 -8.55 -3.75
N ASP A 74 18.48 -8.40 -2.71
CA ASP A 74 19.71 -7.59 -2.73
C ASP A 74 20.88 -8.42 -3.29
N ALA A 75 20.86 -8.62 -4.61
CA ALA A 75 21.90 -9.36 -5.31
C ALA A 75 23.30 -8.72 -5.18
N VAL A 76 23.37 -7.38 -5.09
CA VAL A 76 24.63 -6.64 -5.01
C VAL A 76 25.31 -6.88 -3.66
N SER A 77 24.56 -6.76 -2.56
CA SER A 77 25.11 -7.05 -1.23
C SER A 77 25.54 -8.50 -1.11
N ARG A 78 24.75 -9.44 -1.64
CA ARG A 78 25.12 -10.86 -1.62
C ARG A 78 26.40 -11.14 -2.42
N LEU A 79 26.55 -10.52 -3.58
CA LEU A 79 27.75 -10.67 -4.39
C LEU A 79 28.98 -10.14 -3.65
N ARG A 80 28.89 -8.95 -3.04
CA ARG A 80 29.98 -8.37 -2.23
C ARG A 80 30.39 -9.29 -1.08
N ASP A 81 29.42 -9.76 -0.30
CA ASP A 81 29.66 -10.62 0.86
C ASP A 81 30.26 -11.98 0.44
N SER A 82 29.87 -12.48 -0.74
CA SER A 82 30.45 -13.70 -1.31
C SER A 82 31.92 -13.55 -1.67
N GLN A 83 32.35 -12.36 -2.10
CA GLN A 83 33.76 -12.07 -2.40
C GLN A 83 34.60 -11.94 -1.12
N LEU A 84 33.97 -11.52 -0.02
CA LEU A 84 34.62 -11.35 1.28
C LEU A 84 34.60 -12.61 2.15
N GLY A 85 34.01 -13.70 1.68
CA GLY A 85 33.90 -14.97 2.42
C GLY A 85 32.96 -14.89 3.63
N ASP A 86 31.98 -13.99 3.62
CA ASP A 86 31.03 -13.84 4.73
C ASP A 86 30.10 -15.08 4.83
N PRO A 87 30.04 -15.76 5.99
CA PRO A 87 29.15 -16.90 6.20
C PRO A 87 27.67 -16.62 5.92
N ARG A 88 27.22 -15.35 5.98
CA ARG A 88 25.84 -14.94 5.72
C ARG A 88 25.35 -15.31 4.32
N VAL A 89 26.25 -15.49 3.34
CA VAL A 89 25.93 -15.85 1.95
C VAL A 89 25.19 -17.19 1.81
N GLN A 90 25.38 -18.10 2.77
CA GLN A 90 24.74 -19.42 2.78
C GLN A 90 23.21 -19.32 2.93
N GLU A 91 22.73 -18.21 3.49
CA GLU A 91 21.33 -18.02 3.89
C GLU A 91 20.69 -16.90 3.05
N VAL A 92 19.94 -17.27 2.00
CA VAL A 92 19.33 -16.31 1.05
C VAL A 92 18.43 -15.29 1.75
N ARG A 93 17.75 -15.69 2.83
CA ARG A 93 16.90 -14.82 3.67
C ARG A 93 17.62 -13.56 4.16
N ASN A 94 18.94 -13.59 4.32
CA ASN A 94 19.75 -12.44 4.73
C ASN A 94 19.77 -11.32 3.70
N TYR A 95 19.33 -11.60 2.47
CA TYR A 95 19.33 -10.69 1.31
C TYR A 95 17.93 -10.42 0.77
N LEU A 96 16.89 -10.90 1.47
CA LEU A 96 15.50 -10.59 1.17
C LEU A 96 15.06 -9.38 1.99
N LYS A 97 14.56 -8.35 1.33
CA LYS A 97 13.94 -7.18 1.95
C LYS A 97 12.42 -7.32 1.78
N PRO A 98 11.64 -7.48 2.86
CA PRO A 98 10.19 -7.55 2.77
C PRO A 98 9.60 -6.30 2.11
N GLY A 99 8.63 -6.51 1.23
CA GLY A 99 7.85 -5.47 0.56
C GLY A 99 6.65 -5.03 1.40
N LYS A 100 5.77 -4.22 0.80
CA LYS A 100 4.60 -3.65 1.49
C LYS A 100 3.46 -4.64 1.75
N LEU A 101 3.47 -5.80 1.08
CA LEU A 101 2.45 -6.84 1.11
C LEU A 101 3.02 -8.21 1.54
N TRP A 102 4.20 -8.23 2.16
CA TRP A 102 4.83 -9.46 2.68
C TRP A 102 4.07 -10.03 3.87
#